data_AF-A0A2W4IUB9-F1
#
_entry.id   AF-A0A2W4IUB9-F1
#
_cell.length_a   1.000
_cell.length_b   1.000
_cell.length_c   1.000
_cell.angle_alpha   90.00
_cell.angle_beta   90.00
_cell.angle_gamma   90.00
#
_symmetry.space_group_name_H-M   'P 1'
#
loop_
_entity.id
_entity.type
_entity.pdbx_description
1 polymer ?
#
loop_
_entity_poly.entity_id
_entity_poly.type
_entity_poly.pdbx_seq_one_letter_code
_entity_poly.pdbx_strand_id
1 'polypeptide(L)'
;MNSPRTSVQPSDLSAVLSERPFTQGSLPRYAPGVTLAAAIVVGGVLHLSGVASGLAAVAVVVLYAVAIYGWSLAVEGARKAKNRVVTTVVTAAFLLALLPLISVVITVVGNGVGRLDVEFFTYSMHGVVGEGGGVYHAIMGTLLITALATVISVPVGMLCAIYLVEYAKGKLGRAITFFVDVMTGIPSIVAGLFAYALFALIFGPGVRMGVMGAVALSVLMIPIVVRSTEEMLRLVPAELREAAYALAVPKWRTIVKAGRPTPGGGIAPGVTLAIPRGVG
;
A
#
# COMPACT_ATOMS: atom_id res chain seq x y z
N MET A 1 -32.75 -43.91 31.59
CA MET A 1 -33.66 -42.75 31.48
C MET A 1 -33.52 -42.17 30.09
N ASN A 2 -34.46 -42.53 29.22
CA ASN A 2 -34.48 -42.16 27.79
C ASN A 2 -35.29 -40.86 27.66
N SER A 3 -34.67 -39.75 27.29
CA SER A 3 -35.38 -38.52 26.96
C SER A 3 -36.01 -38.65 25.55
N PRO A 4 -37.28 -38.26 25.35
CA PRO A 4 -37.88 -38.29 24.01
C PRO A 4 -37.28 -37.16 23.17
N ARG A 5 -36.59 -37.52 22.08
CA ARG A 5 -36.19 -36.59 21.02
C ARG A 5 -37.43 -36.21 20.22
N THR A 6 -37.94 -35.01 20.40
CA THR A 6 -38.97 -34.42 19.53
C THR A 6 -38.37 -34.20 18.14
N SER A 7 -38.67 -35.08 17.19
CA SER A 7 -38.36 -34.87 15.77
C SER A 7 -39.30 -33.79 15.23
N VAL A 8 -38.84 -32.54 15.22
CA VAL A 8 -39.53 -31.44 14.55
C VAL A 8 -39.64 -31.80 13.07
N GLN A 9 -40.86 -31.97 12.57
CA GLN A 9 -41.08 -32.29 11.16
C GLN A 9 -40.77 -31.06 10.29
N PRO A 10 -40.18 -31.23 9.09
CA PRO A 10 -39.86 -30.10 8.20
C PRO A 10 -41.08 -29.23 7.84
N SER A 11 -42.28 -29.83 7.85
CA SER A 11 -43.56 -29.14 7.64
C SER A 11 -43.86 -28.09 8.70
N ASP A 12 -43.54 -28.37 9.97
CA ASP A 12 -43.79 -27.45 11.09
C ASP A 12 -42.87 -26.24 11.01
N LEU A 13 -41.63 -26.43 10.55
CA LEU A 13 -40.69 -25.34 10.31
C LEU A 13 -41.17 -24.44 9.16
N SER A 14 -41.73 -25.03 8.11
CA SER A 14 -42.27 -24.27 6.97
C SER A 14 -43.52 -23.45 7.34
N ALA A 15 -44.39 -23.97 8.20
CA ALA A 15 -45.56 -23.24 8.71
C ALA A 15 -45.14 -22.04 9.57
N VAL A 16 -44.19 -22.23 10.50
CA VAL A 16 -43.67 -21.15 11.36
C VAL A 16 -42.89 -20.09 10.57
N LEU A 17 -42.22 -20.47 9.48
CA LEU A 17 -41.54 -19.54 8.58
C LEU A 17 -42.51 -18.82 7.61
N SER A 18 -43.66 -19.43 7.28
CA SER A 18 -44.66 -18.82 6.40
C SER A 18 -45.43 -17.65 7.03
N GLU A 19 -45.55 -17.61 8.36
CA GLU A 19 -46.22 -16.53 9.10
C GLU A 19 -45.33 -15.30 9.31
N ARG A 20 -44.03 -15.37 9.01
CA ARG A 20 -43.15 -14.20 9.12
C ARG A 20 -43.05 -13.53 7.75
N PRO A 21 -43.66 -12.36 7.54
CA PRO A 21 -43.52 -11.64 6.28
C PRO A 21 -42.04 -11.30 6.04
N PHE A 22 -41.40 -12.01 5.11
CA PHE A 22 -40.00 -11.78 4.72
C PHE A 22 -39.80 -10.54 3.83
N THR A 23 -40.83 -9.72 3.65
CA THR A 23 -40.79 -8.56 2.77
C THR A 23 -40.51 -7.31 3.59
N GLN A 24 -39.27 -7.14 4.04
CA GLN A 24 -38.79 -5.81 4.41
C GLN A 24 -38.79 -4.96 3.13
N GLY A 25 -39.47 -3.80 3.17
CA GLY A 25 -39.41 -2.83 2.09
C GLY A 25 -37.98 -2.59 1.64
N SER A 26 -37.70 -2.75 0.36
CA SER A 26 -36.41 -2.43 -0.25
C SER A 26 -36.61 -1.22 -1.16
N LEU A 27 -35.68 -0.29 -1.11
CA LEU A 27 -35.69 0.83 -2.04
C LEU A 27 -35.55 0.31 -3.48
N PRO A 28 -36.31 0.85 -4.43
CA PRO A 28 -36.13 0.52 -5.84
C PRO A 28 -34.69 0.86 -6.26
N ARG A 29 -34.12 0.06 -7.16
CA ARG A 29 -32.70 0.13 -7.58
C ARG A 29 -32.27 1.51 -8.13
N TYR A 30 -33.22 2.33 -8.56
CA TYR A 30 -33.00 3.68 -9.08
C TYR A 30 -33.01 4.78 -8.01
N ALA A 31 -33.47 4.51 -6.79
CA ALA A 31 -33.61 5.51 -5.73
C ALA A 31 -32.28 6.25 -5.41
N PRO A 32 -31.11 5.59 -5.33
CA PRO A 32 -29.84 6.30 -5.09
C PRO A 32 -29.46 7.23 -6.25
N GLY A 33 -29.78 6.85 -7.49
CA GLY A 33 -29.48 7.68 -8.66
C GLY A 33 -30.32 8.96 -8.69
N VAL A 34 -31.60 8.86 -8.32
CA VAL A 34 -32.52 10.00 -8.29
C VAL A 34 -32.15 10.99 -7.18
N THR A 35 -31.83 10.51 -5.97
CA THR A 35 -31.41 11.40 -4.88
C THR A 35 -30.08 12.06 -5.15
N LEU A 36 -29.15 11.38 -5.84
CA LEU A 36 -27.87 11.95 -6.26
C LEU A 36 -28.07 13.05 -7.32
N ALA A 37 -28.87 12.78 -8.34
CA ALA A 37 -29.18 13.75 -9.38
C ALA A 37 -29.84 15.01 -8.81
N ALA A 38 -30.81 14.85 -7.90
CA ALA A 38 -31.45 15.97 -7.21
C ALA A 38 -30.44 16.80 -6.39
N ALA A 39 -29.54 16.15 -5.65
CA ALA A 39 -28.53 16.83 -4.86
C ALA A 39 -27.52 17.61 -5.74
N ILE A 40 -27.12 17.04 -6.89
CA ILE A 40 -26.22 17.69 -7.86
C ILE A 40 -26.89 18.93 -8.46
N VAL A 41 -28.18 18.85 -8.83
CA VAL A 41 -28.93 20.00 -9.36
C VAL A 41 -28.97 21.13 -8.34
N VAL A 42 -29.27 20.83 -7.06
CA VAL A 42 -29.30 21.84 -6.00
C VAL A 42 -27.91 22.45 -5.77
N GLY A 43 -26.86 21.64 -5.76
CA GLY A 43 -25.48 22.13 -5.66
C GLY A 43 -25.04 22.99 -6.83
N GLY A 44 -25.45 22.64 -8.06
CA GLY A 44 -25.19 23.44 -9.25
C GLY A 44 -25.85 24.81 -9.18
N VAL A 45 -27.11 24.87 -8.70
CA VAL A 45 -27.82 26.14 -8.47
C VAL A 45 -27.11 26.99 -7.40
N LEU A 46 -26.65 26.38 -6.30
CA LEU A 46 -25.88 27.06 -5.26
C LEU A 46 -24.52 27.59 -5.76
N HIS A 47 -23.87 26.87 -6.68
CA HIS A 47 -22.63 27.36 -7.28
C HIS A 47 -22.87 28.58 -8.18
N LEU A 48 -23.94 28.55 -8.98
CA LEU A 48 -24.32 29.65 -9.87
C LEU A 48 -24.77 30.91 -9.10
N SER A 49 -25.22 30.77 -7.85
CA SER A 49 -25.57 31.91 -6.98
C SER A 49 -24.37 32.57 -6.29
N GLY A 50 -23.14 32.16 -6.61
CA GLY A 50 -21.90 32.78 -6.12
C GLY A 50 -21.29 32.12 -4.89
N VAL A 51 -21.78 30.93 -4.48
CA VAL A 51 -21.16 30.17 -3.39
C VAL A 51 -19.85 29.54 -3.86
N ALA A 52 -18.81 29.62 -3.00
CA ALA A 52 -17.52 28.99 -3.27
C ALA A 52 -17.68 27.49 -3.62
N SER A 53 -16.94 27.03 -4.63
CA SER A 53 -17.05 25.68 -5.18
C SER A 53 -16.90 24.58 -4.12
N GLY A 54 -16.04 24.80 -3.11
CA GLY A 54 -15.89 23.88 -1.97
C GLY A 54 -17.16 23.75 -1.13
N LEU A 55 -17.85 24.86 -0.82
CA LEU A 55 -19.08 24.85 -0.03
C LEU A 55 -20.25 24.25 -0.81
N ALA A 56 -20.33 24.53 -2.12
CA ALA A 56 -21.33 23.92 -3.00
C ALA A 56 -21.16 22.39 -3.08
N ALA A 57 -19.93 21.88 -3.18
CA ALA A 57 -19.65 20.45 -3.19
C ALA A 57 -20.02 19.76 -1.86
N VAL A 58 -19.73 20.40 -0.72
CA VAL A 58 -20.13 19.90 0.59
C VAL A 58 -21.65 19.86 0.71
N ALA A 59 -22.36 20.88 0.22
CA ALA A 59 -23.82 20.91 0.22
C ALA A 59 -24.43 19.75 -0.58
N VAL A 60 -23.87 19.40 -1.76
CA VAL A 60 -24.31 18.24 -2.55
C VAL A 60 -24.20 16.95 -1.74
N VAL A 61 -23.05 16.70 -1.11
CA VAL A 61 -22.80 15.48 -0.35
C VAL A 61 -23.74 15.38 0.85
N VAL A 62 -23.92 16.48 1.57
CA VAL A 62 -24.81 16.54 2.75
C VAL A 62 -26.27 16.33 2.35
N LEU A 63 -26.75 17.01 1.30
CA LEU A 63 -28.12 16.87 0.82
C LEU A 63 -28.41 15.46 0.33
N TYR A 64 -27.48 14.86 -0.41
CA TYR A 64 -27.58 13.46 -0.85
C TYR A 64 -27.63 12.49 0.34
N ALA A 65 -26.74 12.68 1.33
CA ALA A 65 -26.69 11.85 2.53
C ALA A 65 -27.98 11.94 3.37
N VAL A 66 -28.51 13.15 3.55
CA VAL A 66 -29.77 13.38 4.31
C VAL A 66 -30.97 12.79 3.56
N ALA A 67 -31.07 13.02 2.25
CA ALA A 67 -32.16 12.49 1.44
C ALA A 67 -32.19 10.95 1.41
N ILE A 68 -31.02 10.31 1.23
CA ILE A 68 -30.94 8.86 1.17
C ILE A 68 -31.10 8.20 2.54
N TYR A 69 -30.67 8.88 3.61
CA TYR A 69 -30.90 8.43 4.98
C TYR A 69 -32.40 8.50 5.35
N GLY A 70 -33.07 9.61 5.08
CA GLY A 70 -34.49 9.79 5.38
C GLY A 70 -35.38 8.77 4.67
N TRP A 71 -35.13 8.53 3.38
CA TRP A 71 -35.89 7.55 2.60
C TRP A 71 -35.58 6.11 3.03
N SER A 72 -34.31 5.78 3.30
CA SER A 72 -33.93 4.44 3.78
C SER A 72 -34.44 4.18 5.20
N LEU A 73 -34.48 5.19 6.08
CA LEU A 73 -35.07 5.04 7.42
C LEU A 73 -36.57 4.75 7.35
N ALA A 74 -37.30 5.40 6.44
CA ALA A 74 -38.73 5.23 6.27
C ALA A 74 -39.12 3.89 5.63
N VAL A 75 -38.31 3.34 4.73
CA VAL A 75 -38.66 2.13 3.94
C VAL A 75 -37.90 0.87 4.38
N GLU A 76 -36.62 1.01 4.72
CA GLU A 76 -35.66 -0.10 4.90
C GLU A 76 -35.19 -0.28 6.36
N GLY A 77 -35.51 0.67 7.23
CA GLY A 77 -35.12 0.67 8.65
C GLY A 77 -33.69 1.15 8.93
N ALA A 78 -33.38 1.34 10.22
CA ALA A 78 -32.15 2.02 10.69
C ALA A 78 -30.84 1.33 10.26
N ARG A 79 -30.80 0.00 10.15
CA ARG A 79 -29.57 -0.75 9.77
C ARG A 79 -29.16 -0.46 8.32
N LYS A 80 -30.11 -0.47 7.38
CA LYS A 80 -29.85 -0.20 5.96
C LYS A 80 -29.57 1.30 5.71
N ALA A 81 -30.26 2.18 6.44
CA ALA A 81 -29.99 3.62 6.39
C ALA A 81 -28.56 3.96 6.82
N LYS A 82 -28.08 3.37 7.94
CA LYS A 82 -26.69 3.54 8.40
C LYS A 82 -25.68 3.04 7.36
N ASN A 83 -25.94 1.90 6.72
CA ASN A 83 -25.07 1.36 5.66
C ASN A 83 -24.94 2.35 4.49
N ARG A 84 -26.05 2.94 4.02
CA ARG A 84 -26.05 3.89 2.89
C ARG A 84 -25.36 5.22 3.23
N VAL A 85 -25.48 5.70 4.47
CA VAL A 85 -24.74 6.88 4.94
C VAL A 85 -23.24 6.59 4.96
N VAL A 86 -22.82 5.44 5.51
CA VAL A 86 -21.40 5.05 5.52
C VAL A 86 -20.85 4.94 4.10
N THR A 87 -21.58 4.30 3.17
CA THR A 87 -21.19 4.26 1.75
C THR A 87 -21.02 5.65 1.17
N THR A 88 -21.96 6.56 1.43
CA THR A 88 -21.90 7.94 0.94
C THR A 88 -20.68 8.69 1.46
N VAL A 89 -20.38 8.56 2.75
CA VAL A 89 -19.21 9.18 3.39
C VAL A 89 -17.92 8.62 2.80
N VAL A 90 -17.81 7.31 2.65
CA VAL A 90 -16.61 6.67 2.07
C VAL A 90 -16.42 7.08 0.61
N THR A 91 -17.47 7.09 -0.21
CA THR A 91 -17.39 7.52 -1.60
C THR A 91 -17.04 9.00 -1.72
N ALA A 92 -17.61 9.87 -0.88
CA ALA A 92 -17.28 11.30 -0.87
C ALA A 92 -15.84 11.55 -0.44
N ALA A 93 -15.36 10.87 0.61
CA ALA A 93 -13.97 10.95 1.05
C ALA A 93 -12.99 10.46 -0.03
N PHE A 94 -13.34 9.36 -0.73
CA PHE A 94 -12.55 8.85 -1.85
C PHE A 94 -12.47 9.85 -3.02
N LEU A 95 -13.61 10.45 -3.41
CA LEU A 95 -13.64 11.47 -4.47
C LEU A 95 -12.85 12.72 -4.07
N LEU A 96 -12.96 13.15 -2.81
CA LEU A 96 -12.19 14.27 -2.28
C LEU A 96 -10.69 13.99 -2.34
N ALA A 97 -10.25 12.78 -1.98
CA ALA A 97 -8.85 12.36 -2.08
C ALA A 97 -8.35 12.26 -3.53
N LEU A 98 -9.24 11.98 -4.49
CA LEU A 98 -8.89 11.98 -5.92
C LEU A 98 -8.61 13.38 -6.47
N LEU A 99 -9.25 14.43 -5.95
CA LEU A 99 -9.05 15.80 -6.44
C LEU A 99 -7.59 16.27 -6.44
N PRO A 100 -6.82 16.20 -5.32
CA PRO A 100 -5.41 16.59 -5.33
C PRO A 100 -4.58 15.66 -6.21
N LEU A 101 -4.89 14.36 -6.28
CA LEU A 101 -4.18 13.42 -7.15
C LEU A 101 -4.34 13.81 -8.63
N ILE A 102 -5.57 14.07 -9.08
CA ILE A 102 -5.87 14.53 -10.44
C ILE A 102 -5.21 15.89 -10.70
N SER A 103 -5.27 16.81 -9.73
CA SER A 103 -4.62 18.12 -9.85
C SER A 103 -3.12 18.01 -10.05
N VAL A 104 -2.43 17.17 -9.27
CA VAL A 104 -0.99 16.92 -9.43
C VAL A 104 -0.70 16.32 -10.81
N VAL A 105 -1.47 15.34 -11.26
CA VAL A 105 -1.26 14.74 -12.59
C VAL A 105 -1.43 15.77 -13.70
N ILE A 106 -2.53 16.54 -13.71
CA ILE A 106 -2.76 17.57 -14.73
C ILE A 106 -1.67 18.63 -14.70
N THR A 107 -1.26 19.09 -13.51
CA THR A 107 -0.22 20.12 -13.36
C THR A 107 1.14 19.62 -13.81
N VAL A 108 1.53 18.39 -13.44
CA VAL A 108 2.80 17.77 -13.84
C VAL A 108 2.84 17.54 -15.35
N VAL A 109 1.75 17.05 -15.95
CA VAL A 109 1.70 16.84 -17.41
C VAL A 109 1.66 18.18 -18.15
N GLY A 110 0.81 19.12 -17.74
CA GLY A 110 0.67 20.42 -18.39
C GLY A 110 1.96 21.24 -18.38
N ASN A 111 2.67 21.26 -17.25
CA ASN A 111 3.94 21.98 -17.13
C ASN A 111 5.15 21.15 -17.64
N GLY A 112 5.02 19.83 -17.70
CA GLY A 112 6.12 18.92 -18.04
C GLY A 112 6.26 18.62 -19.52
N VAL A 113 5.14 18.51 -20.27
CA VAL A 113 5.15 18.11 -21.69
C VAL A 113 5.97 19.08 -22.55
N GLY A 114 5.91 20.38 -22.26
CA GLY A 114 6.69 21.40 -22.98
C GLY A 114 8.20 21.34 -22.76
N ARG A 115 8.69 20.46 -21.87
CA ARG A 115 10.11 20.28 -21.57
C ARG A 115 10.66 18.91 -22.00
N LEU A 116 9.84 18.05 -22.62
CA LEU A 116 10.22 16.69 -23.04
C LEU A 116 11.01 16.68 -24.36
N ASP A 117 12.11 17.44 -24.42
CA ASP A 117 13.00 17.48 -25.58
C ASP A 117 14.20 16.55 -25.42
N VAL A 118 14.88 16.22 -26.52
CA VAL A 118 16.09 15.36 -26.50
C VAL A 118 17.19 15.98 -25.61
N GLU A 119 17.29 17.31 -25.59
CA GLU A 119 18.24 18.04 -24.74
C GLU A 119 17.93 17.83 -23.25
N PHE A 120 16.66 17.77 -22.85
CA PHE A 120 16.27 17.51 -21.47
C PHE A 120 16.78 16.15 -20.97
N PHE A 121 16.84 15.12 -21.82
CA PHE A 121 17.32 13.80 -21.43
C PHE A 121 18.84 13.63 -21.51
N THR A 122 19.52 14.39 -22.36
CA THR A 122 20.95 14.18 -22.67
C THR A 122 21.87 15.23 -22.06
N TYR A 123 21.37 16.42 -21.74
CA TYR A 123 22.21 17.53 -21.32
C TYR A 123 22.59 17.45 -19.83
N SER A 124 23.86 17.73 -19.57
CA SER A 124 24.44 17.72 -18.22
C SER A 124 24.07 19.00 -17.46
N MET A 125 23.68 18.86 -16.19
CA MET A 125 23.55 19.99 -15.23
C MET A 125 24.88 20.46 -14.64
N HIS A 126 26.02 19.92 -15.08
CA HIS A 126 27.31 20.29 -14.52
C HIS A 126 27.67 21.74 -14.85
N GLY A 127 27.81 22.60 -13.84
CA GLY A 127 28.15 24.02 -13.99
C GLY A 127 26.99 24.92 -14.41
N VAL A 128 25.76 24.42 -14.47
CA VAL A 128 24.56 25.21 -14.80
C VAL A 128 24.03 25.87 -13.53
N VAL A 129 24.01 27.20 -13.50
CA VAL A 129 23.49 28.01 -12.39
C VAL A 129 22.43 28.97 -12.97
N GLY A 130 21.27 28.43 -13.36
CA GLY A 130 20.22 29.20 -14.03
C GLY A 130 19.25 28.33 -14.82
N GLU A 131 18.52 28.94 -15.76
CA GLU A 131 17.66 28.22 -16.69
C GLU A 131 18.49 27.39 -17.68
N GLY A 132 18.19 26.10 -17.77
CA GLY A 132 18.91 25.14 -18.63
C GLY A 132 19.22 23.84 -17.87
N GLY A 133 19.89 22.90 -18.54
CA GLY A 133 20.25 21.61 -17.95
C GLY A 133 19.18 20.52 -18.15
N GLY A 134 19.63 19.26 -18.17
CA GLY A 134 18.77 18.09 -18.35
C GLY A 134 18.59 17.24 -17.09
N VAL A 135 17.62 16.33 -17.14
CA VAL A 135 17.32 15.33 -16.10
C VAL A 135 18.34 14.18 -16.06
N TYR A 136 19.32 14.17 -16.97
CA TYR A 136 20.33 13.13 -17.12
C TYR A 136 20.96 12.69 -15.80
N HIS A 137 21.44 13.62 -14.98
CA HIS A 137 22.08 13.30 -13.69
C HIS A 137 21.10 12.80 -12.64
N ALA A 138 19.83 13.20 -12.69
CA ALA A 138 18.80 12.67 -11.79
C ALA A 138 18.50 11.21 -12.15
N ILE A 139 18.35 10.89 -13.44
CA ILE A 139 18.14 9.50 -13.91
C ILE A 139 19.35 8.64 -13.54
N MET A 140 20.56 9.05 -13.93
CA MET A 140 21.77 8.29 -13.66
C MET A 140 22.06 8.19 -12.17
N GLY A 141 21.82 9.26 -11.41
CA GLY A 141 21.96 9.29 -9.96
C GLY A 141 21.04 8.29 -9.28
N THR A 142 19.75 8.30 -9.61
CA THR A 142 18.79 7.32 -9.07
C THR A 142 19.20 5.90 -9.45
N LEU A 143 19.51 5.63 -10.72
CA LEU A 143 19.91 4.29 -11.16
C LEU A 143 21.14 3.77 -10.41
N LEU A 144 22.19 4.58 -10.29
CA LEU A 144 23.43 4.18 -9.61
C LEU A 144 23.23 4.00 -8.10
N ILE A 145 22.52 4.92 -7.45
CA ILE A 145 22.23 4.87 -6.01
C ILE A 145 21.37 3.64 -5.69
N THR A 146 20.30 3.42 -6.45
CA THR A 146 19.41 2.27 -6.27
C THR A 146 20.11 0.96 -6.59
N ALA A 147 20.92 0.90 -7.64
CA ALA A 147 21.69 -0.31 -7.97
C ALA A 147 22.67 -0.65 -6.84
N LEU A 148 23.42 0.33 -6.33
CA LEU A 148 24.40 0.11 -5.27
C LEU A 148 23.70 -0.26 -3.94
N ALA A 149 22.60 0.41 -3.61
CA ALA A 149 21.78 0.05 -2.45
C ALA A 149 21.19 -1.36 -2.57
N THR A 150 20.76 -1.77 -3.77
CA THR A 150 20.22 -3.12 -4.02
C THR A 150 21.31 -4.18 -3.86
N VAL A 151 22.50 -3.95 -4.43
CA VAL A 151 23.65 -4.87 -4.31
C VAL A 151 24.06 -5.07 -2.85
N ILE A 152 23.92 -4.06 -1.99
CA ILE A 152 24.19 -4.18 -0.55
C ILE A 152 23.02 -4.84 0.18
N SER A 153 21.80 -4.33 -0.02
CA SER A 153 20.66 -4.66 0.82
C SER A 153 20.07 -6.03 0.53
N VAL A 154 20.07 -6.45 -0.74
CA VAL A 154 19.46 -7.72 -1.14
C VAL A 154 20.21 -8.91 -0.53
N PRO A 155 21.55 -9.02 -0.68
CA PRO A 155 22.28 -10.12 -0.05
C PRO A 155 22.21 -10.07 1.48
N VAL A 156 22.38 -8.90 2.10
CA VAL A 156 22.36 -8.75 3.56
C VAL A 156 20.99 -9.11 4.12
N GLY A 157 19.91 -8.60 3.53
CA GLY A 157 18.54 -8.88 3.95
C GLY A 157 18.15 -10.35 3.73
N MET A 158 18.55 -10.94 2.61
CA MET A 158 18.28 -12.34 2.31
C MET A 158 19.01 -13.28 3.27
N LEU A 159 20.29 -13.05 3.53
CA LEU A 159 21.06 -13.86 4.49
C LEU A 159 20.50 -13.74 5.91
N CYS A 160 20.11 -12.53 6.32
CA CYS A 160 19.45 -12.29 7.60
C CYS A 160 18.11 -13.06 7.71
N ALA A 161 17.27 -12.99 6.69
CA ALA A 161 16.00 -13.73 6.66
C ALA A 161 16.19 -15.26 6.66
N ILE A 162 17.16 -15.77 5.90
CA ILE A 162 17.52 -17.20 5.91
C ILE A 162 17.96 -17.63 7.31
N TYR A 163 18.80 -16.82 7.97
CA TYR A 163 19.19 -17.07 9.35
C TYR A 163 17.97 -17.10 10.28
N LEU A 164 17.08 -16.11 10.17
CA LEU A 164 15.87 -15.99 11.00
C LEU A 164 14.90 -17.17 10.83
N VAL A 165 14.75 -17.71 9.61
CA VAL A 165 13.78 -18.79 9.34
C VAL A 165 14.35 -20.19 9.58
N GLU A 166 15.62 -20.43 9.24
CA GLU A 166 16.20 -21.79 9.28
C GLU A 166 17.04 -22.04 10.53
N TYR A 167 17.68 -21.01 11.09
CA TYR A 167 18.72 -21.17 12.10
C TYR A 167 18.45 -20.48 13.44
N ALA A 168 17.58 -19.47 13.46
CA ALA A 168 17.36 -18.68 14.66
C ALA A 168 16.76 -19.53 15.79
N LYS A 169 17.62 -19.83 16.77
CA LYS A 169 17.25 -20.44 18.05
C LYS A 169 17.86 -19.58 19.17
N GLY A 170 17.04 -19.17 20.14
CA GLY A 170 17.49 -18.45 21.33
C GLY A 170 17.59 -16.92 21.21
N LYS A 171 18.51 -16.32 21.97
CA LYS A 171 18.59 -14.86 22.18
C LYS A 171 19.00 -14.06 20.94
N LEU A 172 19.85 -14.63 20.07
CA LEU A 172 20.37 -13.95 18.89
C LEU A 172 19.28 -13.68 17.84
N GLY A 173 18.40 -14.66 17.59
CA GLY A 173 17.24 -14.46 16.71
C GLY A 173 16.33 -13.33 17.21
N ARG A 174 16.01 -13.32 18.51
CA ARG A 174 15.18 -12.27 19.13
C ARG A 174 15.83 -10.89 19.02
N ALA A 175 17.15 -10.80 19.20
CA ALA A 175 17.88 -9.54 19.04
C ALA A 175 17.82 -9.04 17.59
N ILE A 176 18.07 -9.91 16.60
CA ILE A 176 18.02 -9.52 15.18
C ILE A 176 16.62 -9.08 14.79
N THR A 177 15.57 -9.82 15.18
CA THR A 177 14.17 -9.40 14.93
C THR A 177 13.87 -8.05 15.56
N PHE A 178 14.31 -7.81 16.81
CA PHE A 178 14.15 -6.51 17.47
C PHE A 178 14.85 -5.38 16.69
N PHE A 179 16.08 -5.58 16.22
CA PHE A 179 16.79 -4.57 15.42
C PHE A 179 16.08 -4.31 14.09
N VAL A 180 15.60 -5.34 13.40
CA VAL A 180 14.83 -5.20 12.15
C VAL A 180 13.52 -4.44 12.40
N ASP A 181 12.82 -4.73 13.51
CA ASP A 181 11.61 -4.02 13.91
C ASP A 181 11.88 -2.53 14.22
N VAL A 182 12.97 -2.24 14.94
CA VAL A 182 13.41 -0.87 15.21
C VAL A 182 13.78 -0.16 13.92
N MET A 183 14.51 -0.80 13.00
CA MET A 183 14.85 -0.21 11.70
C MET A 183 13.61 0.14 10.88
N THR A 184 12.54 -0.65 10.93
CA THR A 184 11.26 -0.28 10.29
C THR A 184 10.54 0.89 10.94
N GLY A 185 10.82 1.17 12.21
CA GLY A 185 10.22 2.28 12.95
C GLY A 185 10.96 3.61 12.79
N ILE A 186 12.19 3.60 12.27
CA ILE A 186 13.00 4.81 12.08
C ILE A 186 12.42 5.64 10.93
N PRO A 187 12.15 6.95 11.12
CA PRO A 187 11.75 7.82 10.03
C PRO A 187 12.82 7.90 8.94
N SER A 188 12.42 7.91 7.66
CA SER A 188 13.36 7.93 6.52
C SER A 188 14.33 9.12 6.54
N ILE A 189 13.87 10.28 7.02
CA ILE A 189 14.70 11.49 7.20
C ILE A 189 15.88 11.23 8.15
N VAL A 190 15.67 10.45 9.20
CA VAL A 190 16.71 10.14 10.20
C VAL A 190 17.80 9.27 9.56
N ALA A 191 17.43 8.29 8.72
CA ALA A 191 18.41 7.48 7.99
C ALA A 191 19.26 8.32 7.01
N GLY A 192 18.64 9.29 6.32
CA GLY A 192 19.34 10.22 5.45
C GLY A 192 20.32 11.12 6.19
N LEU A 193 19.89 11.73 7.31
CA LEU A 193 20.74 12.57 8.15
C LEU A 193 21.86 11.76 8.83
N PHE A 194 21.60 10.51 9.22
CA PHE A 194 22.60 9.59 9.74
C PHE A 194 23.70 9.33 8.71
N ALA A 195 23.34 8.96 7.48
CA ALA A 195 24.31 8.72 6.42
C ALA A 195 25.13 10.00 6.11
N TYR A 196 24.48 11.16 6.08
CA TYR A 196 25.17 12.44 5.92
C TYR A 196 26.18 12.71 7.03
N ALA A 197 25.75 12.60 8.29
CA ALA A 197 26.63 12.84 9.45
C ALA A 197 27.80 11.85 9.49
N LEU A 198 27.55 10.57 9.19
CA LEU A 198 28.58 9.53 9.14
C LEU A 198 29.68 9.87 8.11
N PHE A 199 29.28 10.24 6.90
CA PHE A 199 30.24 10.57 5.84
C PHE A 199 30.95 11.91 6.12
N ALA A 200 30.25 12.89 6.69
CA ALA A 200 30.85 14.16 7.08
C ALA A 200 31.93 13.99 8.17
N LEU A 201 31.75 13.03 9.09
CA LEU A 201 32.75 12.72 10.11
C LEU A 201 33.99 12.00 9.56
N ILE A 202 33.80 11.10 8.58
CA ILE A 202 34.89 10.29 8.03
C ILE A 202 35.70 11.07 6.98
N PHE A 203 35.03 11.81 6.10
CA PHE A 203 35.64 12.45 4.93
C PHE A 203 35.72 13.99 5.03
N GLY A 204 35.14 14.57 6.09
CA GLY A 204 35.12 16.01 6.33
C GLY A 204 33.82 16.71 5.91
N PRO A 205 33.62 17.97 6.32
CA PRO A 205 32.42 18.73 6.03
C PRO A 205 32.30 19.06 4.52
N GLY A 206 31.09 18.95 3.97
CA GLY A 206 30.80 19.32 2.58
C GLY A 206 30.96 18.20 1.55
N VAL A 207 31.22 16.96 1.98
CA VAL A 207 31.34 15.79 1.10
C VAL A 207 29.97 15.44 0.51
N ARG A 208 29.91 15.39 -0.83
CA ARG A 208 28.69 15.10 -1.60
C ARG A 208 28.99 13.97 -2.57
N MET A 209 28.76 12.74 -2.11
CA MET A 209 29.04 11.52 -2.89
C MET A 209 27.76 10.71 -3.07
N GLY A 210 27.52 10.16 -4.26
CA GLY A 210 26.36 9.28 -4.50
C GLY A 210 26.31 8.05 -3.58
N VAL A 211 27.49 7.57 -3.14
CA VAL A 211 27.60 6.45 -2.19
C VAL A 211 26.90 6.73 -0.86
N MET A 212 26.90 7.98 -0.39
CA MET A 212 26.21 8.37 0.83
C MET A 212 24.69 8.14 0.71
N GLY A 213 24.11 8.49 -0.44
CA GLY A 213 22.71 8.21 -0.75
C GLY A 213 22.41 6.71 -0.82
N ALA A 214 23.34 5.92 -1.37
CA ALA A 214 23.18 4.47 -1.43
C ALA A 214 23.26 3.80 -0.05
N VAL A 215 24.09 4.32 0.86
CA VAL A 215 24.14 3.88 2.25
C VAL A 215 22.88 4.28 3.02
N ALA A 216 22.39 5.51 2.83
CA ALA A 216 21.11 5.92 3.42
C ALA A 216 19.97 5.01 2.96
N LEU A 217 19.91 4.78 1.65
CA LEU A 217 18.90 3.94 1.03
C LEU A 217 19.01 2.47 1.48
N SER A 218 20.23 1.94 1.64
CA SER A 218 20.41 0.55 2.08
C SER A 218 19.90 0.31 3.50
N VAL A 219 20.09 1.28 4.41
CA VAL A 219 19.53 1.21 5.78
C VAL A 219 18.01 1.04 5.76
N LEU A 220 17.32 1.72 4.85
CA LEU A 220 15.87 1.62 4.70
C LEU A 220 15.42 0.36 3.94
N MET A 221 16.20 -0.09 2.95
CA MET A 221 15.87 -1.27 2.14
C MET A 221 16.09 -2.59 2.87
N ILE A 222 17.11 -2.71 3.73
CA ILE A 222 17.42 -3.95 4.47
C ILE A 222 16.19 -4.53 5.18
N PRO A 223 15.46 -3.81 6.06
CA PRO A 223 14.34 -4.42 6.78
C PRO A 223 13.18 -4.83 5.87
N ILE A 224 12.97 -4.12 4.75
CA ILE A 224 11.96 -4.47 3.74
C ILE A 224 12.32 -5.82 3.07
N VAL A 225 13.59 -5.99 2.69
CA VAL A 225 14.09 -7.24 2.10
C VAL A 225 14.03 -8.38 3.12
N VAL A 226 14.39 -8.13 4.38
CA VAL A 226 14.34 -9.14 5.45
C VAL A 226 12.92 -9.66 5.63
N ARG A 227 11.93 -8.78 5.86
CA ARG A 227 10.54 -9.20 6.11
C ARG A 227 9.94 -9.93 4.91
N SER A 228 10.10 -9.37 3.71
CA SER A 228 9.58 -10.01 2.50
C SER A 228 10.20 -11.39 2.26
N THR A 229 11.51 -11.55 2.48
CA THR A 229 12.17 -12.84 2.35
C THR A 229 11.75 -13.82 3.45
N GLU A 230 11.60 -13.35 4.69
CA GLU A 230 11.16 -14.16 5.82
C GLU A 230 9.73 -14.69 5.62
N GLU A 231 8.81 -13.83 5.19
CA GLU A 231 7.44 -14.23 4.84
C GLU A 231 7.43 -15.27 3.73
N MET A 232 8.21 -15.06 2.66
CA MET A 232 8.29 -16.02 1.55
C MET A 232 8.90 -17.36 1.97
N LEU A 233 9.96 -17.37 2.79
CA LEU A 233 10.59 -18.61 3.27
C LEU A 233 9.66 -19.41 4.21
N ARG A 234 8.78 -18.72 4.95
CA ARG A 234 7.77 -19.36 5.81
C ARG A 234 6.59 -19.94 5.04
N LEU A 235 6.35 -19.52 3.80
CA LEU A 235 5.32 -20.13 2.94
C LEU A 235 5.66 -21.55 2.51
N VAL A 236 6.93 -21.97 2.60
CA VAL A 236 7.35 -23.32 2.23
C VAL A 236 6.92 -24.32 3.31
N PRO A 237 6.07 -25.31 2.98
CA PRO A 237 5.62 -26.32 3.95
C PRO A 237 6.79 -27.06 4.59
N ALA A 238 6.71 -27.29 5.91
CA ALA A 238 7.76 -27.94 6.68
C ALA A 238 7.99 -29.38 6.22
N GLU A 239 6.93 -30.06 5.79
CA GLU A 239 6.94 -31.45 5.33
C GLU A 239 7.83 -31.62 4.09
N LEU A 240 7.81 -30.64 3.17
CA LEU A 240 8.67 -30.65 1.99
C LEU A 240 10.15 -30.43 2.35
N ARG A 241 10.42 -29.63 3.40
CA ARG A 241 11.78 -29.40 3.90
C ARG A 241 12.32 -30.65 4.59
N GLU A 242 11.51 -31.29 5.42
CA GLU A 242 11.87 -32.53 6.13
C GLU A 242 12.09 -33.69 5.15
N ALA A 243 11.24 -33.85 4.13
CA ALA A 243 11.41 -34.84 3.07
C ALA A 243 12.71 -34.61 2.27
N ALA A 244 13.04 -33.35 1.95
CA ALA A 244 14.30 -33.02 1.28
C ALA A 244 15.53 -33.35 2.15
N TYR A 245 15.45 -33.11 3.46
CA TYR A 245 16.52 -33.46 4.39
C TYR A 245 16.66 -34.99 4.57
N ALA A 246 15.55 -35.73 4.52
CA ALA A 246 15.56 -37.20 4.51
C ALA A 246 16.19 -37.79 3.24
N LEU A 247 16.08 -37.09 2.11
CA LEU A 247 16.75 -37.41 0.83
C LEU A 247 18.23 -36.97 0.79
N ALA A 248 18.83 -36.64 1.94
CA ALA A 248 20.20 -36.14 2.06
C ALA A 248 20.52 -34.89 1.22
N VAL A 249 19.50 -34.09 0.88
CA VAL A 249 19.71 -32.81 0.20
C VAL A 249 20.26 -31.80 1.21
N PRO A 250 21.41 -31.16 0.92
CA PRO A 250 21.99 -30.19 1.84
C PRO A 250 21.12 -28.93 1.94
N LYS A 251 21.03 -28.36 3.16
CA LYS A 251 20.15 -27.21 3.48
C LYS A 251 20.29 -26.03 2.53
N TRP A 252 21.52 -25.68 2.13
CA TRP A 252 21.78 -24.58 1.20
C TRP A 252 21.10 -24.80 -0.16
N ARG A 253 21.01 -26.05 -0.63
CA ARG A 253 20.38 -26.38 -1.92
C ARG A 253 18.86 -26.30 -1.80
N THR A 254 18.28 -26.69 -0.67
CA THR A 254 16.85 -26.51 -0.38
C THR A 254 16.47 -25.03 -0.33
N ILE A 255 17.29 -24.20 0.34
CA ILE A 255 17.07 -22.74 0.46
C ILE A 255 17.20 -22.05 -0.90
N VAL A 256 18.27 -22.31 -1.66
CA VAL A 256 18.47 -21.71 -2.99
C VAL A 256 17.36 -22.12 -3.97
N LYS A 257 16.85 -23.35 -3.85
CA LYS A 257 15.76 -23.84 -4.71
C LYS A 257 14.40 -23.27 -4.31
N ALA A 258 14.15 -23.04 -3.01
CA ALA A 258 13.00 -22.29 -2.52
C ALA A 258 13.05 -20.80 -2.95
N GLY A 259 14.24 -20.24 -3.14
CA GLY A 259 14.42 -18.87 -3.61
C GLY A 259 14.04 -18.62 -5.07
N ARG A 260 13.89 -19.67 -5.89
CA ARG A 260 13.52 -19.53 -7.31
C ARG A 260 12.04 -19.16 -7.45
N PRO A 261 11.67 -18.37 -8.48
CA PRO A 261 10.28 -18.07 -8.76
C PRO A 261 9.51 -19.37 -8.97
N THR A 262 8.61 -19.69 -8.04
CA THR A 262 7.75 -20.88 -8.07
C THR A 262 6.31 -20.38 -8.05
N PRO A 263 5.33 -21.07 -8.66
CA PRO A 263 3.94 -20.63 -8.70
C PRO A 263 3.30 -20.34 -7.33
N GLY A 264 3.89 -20.83 -6.22
CA GLY A 264 3.46 -20.56 -4.84
C GLY A 264 4.17 -19.43 -4.10
N GLY A 265 5.04 -18.66 -4.77
CA GLY A 265 5.83 -17.58 -4.15
C GLY A 265 7.34 -17.84 -4.26
N GLY A 266 8.11 -16.78 -4.46
CA GLY A 266 9.57 -16.83 -4.51
C GLY A 266 10.17 -15.56 -3.90
N ILE A 267 11.48 -15.55 -3.64
CA ILE A 267 12.17 -14.39 -3.06
C ILE A 267 12.24 -13.22 -4.07
N ALA A 268 12.26 -13.55 -5.38
CA ALA A 268 12.38 -12.56 -6.46
C ALA A 268 11.27 -11.48 -6.46
N PRO A 269 9.97 -11.80 -6.39
CA PRO A 269 8.92 -10.78 -6.26
C PRO A 269 9.08 -9.85 -5.05
N GLY A 270 9.52 -10.36 -3.89
CA GLY A 270 9.76 -9.56 -2.69
C GLY A 270 10.89 -8.55 -2.89
N VAL A 271 11.98 -8.98 -3.52
CA VAL A 271 13.10 -8.10 -3.90
C VAL A 271 12.66 -7.08 -4.96
N THR A 272 11.89 -7.49 -5.97
CA THR A 272 11.35 -6.58 -6.99
C THR A 272 10.43 -5.53 -6.38
N LEU A 273 9.67 -5.86 -5.33
CA LEU A 273 8.80 -4.92 -4.61
C LEU A 273 9.53 -4.02 -3.61
N ALA A 274 10.73 -4.40 -3.17
CA ALA A 274 11.56 -3.60 -2.28
C ALA A 274 12.22 -2.42 -3.00
N ILE A 275 12.57 -2.58 -4.27
CA ILE A 275 13.25 -1.55 -5.07
C ILE A 275 12.37 -0.28 -5.23
N PRO A 276 11.11 -0.35 -5.71
CA PRO A 276 10.26 0.84 -5.84
C PRO A 276 9.97 1.53 -4.51
N ARG A 277 9.86 0.76 -3.42
CA ARG A 277 9.59 1.29 -2.07
C ARG A 277 10.77 2.00 -1.44
N GLY A 278 12.00 1.64 -1.81
CA GLY A 278 13.18 2.38 -1.37
C GLY A 278 13.37 3.68 -2.14
N VAL A 279 13.01 3.68 -3.43
CA VAL A 279 13.21 4.83 -4.33
C VAL A 279 12.18 5.94 -4.12
N GLY A 280 10.92 5.57 -3.87
CA GLY A 280 9.81 6.51 -3.64
C GLY A 280 9.61 6.85 -2.18
#